data_AF-A0AAX2A862-F1
#
_entry.id   AF-A0AAX2A862-F1
#
_cell.length_a   1.000
_cell.length_b   1.000
_cell.length_c   1.000
_cell.angle_alpha   90.00
_cell.angle_beta   90.00
_cell.angle_gamma   90.00
#
_symmetry.space_group_name_H-M   'P 1'
#
loop_
_entity.id
_entity.type
_entity.pdbx_description
1 polymer ?
#
loop_
_entity_poly.entity_id
_entity_poly.type
_entity_poly.pdbx_seq_one_letter_code
_entity_poly.pdbx_strand_id
1 'polypeptide(L)'
;MEKRVLVLHGLGGSDFPHWQAHLARDLIEQNTPVSFPSLPNRDNPNLNEWKAYVKKEIEHFKPTIVVCHSLANLLWFHLCDELDINLKKLMLVAPVRDKELEQAKTFFPYPIPTDLKAEEIIMAASTNDPYMNVEEAIRLQSKLQIGMKLLEEAGHINAESGFGKLDCALDWINREEECEESKS
;
A
#
# COMPACT_ATOMS: atom_id res chain seq x y z
N MET A 1 13.20 -12.69 10.80
CA MET A 1 11.92 -13.27 10.33
C MET A 1 11.95 -13.21 8.82
N GLU A 2 11.55 -14.26 8.11
CA GLU A 2 11.57 -14.28 6.64
C GLU A 2 10.62 -13.22 6.06
N LYS A 3 11.05 -12.45 5.05
CA LYS A 3 10.24 -11.41 4.41
C LYS A 3 9.18 -12.08 3.53
N ARG A 4 7.91 -11.75 3.74
CA ARG A 4 6.79 -12.19 2.90
C ARG A 4 5.96 -10.97 2.53
N VAL A 5 5.95 -10.62 1.25
CA VAL A 5 5.39 -9.34 0.78
C VAL A 5 4.03 -9.58 0.13
N LEU A 6 2.97 -8.97 0.66
CA LEU A 6 1.67 -8.90 0.00
C LEU A 6 1.51 -7.54 -0.67
N VAL A 7 1.25 -7.55 -1.98
CA VAL A 7 1.04 -6.33 -2.78
C VAL A 7 -0.44 -6.22 -3.13
N LEU A 8 -1.06 -5.08 -2.83
CA LEU A 8 -2.49 -4.80 -3.07
C LEU A 8 -2.63 -3.61 -4.03
N HIS A 9 -3.33 -3.85 -5.14
CA HIS A 9 -3.50 -2.87 -6.22
C HIS A 9 -4.72 -1.95 -6.01
N GLY A 10 -4.72 -0.81 -6.72
CA GLY A 10 -5.84 0.13 -6.77
C GLY A 10 -6.97 -0.29 -7.72
N LEU A 11 -7.84 0.66 -8.05
CA LEU A 11 -8.91 0.51 -9.05
C LEU A 11 -8.32 0.11 -10.42
N GLY A 12 -8.95 -0.86 -11.11
CA GLY A 12 -8.54 -1.32 -12.43
C GLY A 12 -7.39 -2.34 -12.46
N GLY A 13 -6.75 -2.61 -11.31
CA GLY A 13 -5.61 -3.52 -11.26
C GLY A 13 -4.26 -2.83 -11.44
N SER A 14 -3.21 -3.63 -11.56
CA SER A 14 -1.84 -3.14 -11.77
C SER A 14 -1.02 -4.20 -12.52
N ASP A 15 -1.56 -4.60 -13.67
CA ASP A 15 -0.91 -5.56 -14.56
C ASP A 15 0.41 -4.97 -15.12
N PHE A 16 1.25 -5.76 -15.78
CA PHE A 16 2.46 -5.22 -16.43
C PHE A 16 2.10 -4.14 -17.46
N PRO A 17 2.80 -2.98 -17.55
CA PRO A 17 4.10 -2.64 -16.94
C PRO A 17 4.01 -1.78 -15.66
N HIS A 18 2.97 -1.93 -14.84
CA HIS A 18 2.86 -1.19 -13.59
C HIS A 18 4.00 -1.54 -12.61
N TRP A 19 4.40 -0.57 -11.78
CA TRP A 19 5.50 -0.75 -10.84
C TRP A 19 5.26 -1.85 -9.82
N GLN A 20 4.00 -2.17 -9.48
CA GLN A 20 3.67 -3.31 -8.62
C GLN A 20 4.10 -4.64 -9.26
N ALA A 21 3.92 -4.79 -10.58
CA ALA A 21 4.35 -5.97 -11.31
C ALA A 21 5.89 -6.06 -11.38
N HIS A 22 6.56 -4.92 -11.59
CA HIS A 22 8.02 -4.84 -11.51
C HIS A 22 8.54 -5.18 -10.11
N LEU A 23 7.92 -4.63 -9.06
CA LEU A 23 8.28 -4.92 -7.67
C LEU A 23 8.12 -6.41 -7.37
N ALA A 24 7.00 -7.03 -7.76
CA ALA A 24 6.78 -8.45 -7.55
C ALA A 24 7.84 -9.30 -8.27
N ARG A 25 8.18 -8.95 -9.51
CA ARG A 25 9.27 -9.62 -10.26
C ARG A 25 10.60 -9.50 -9.52
N ASP A 26 10.99 -8.29 -9.13
CA ASP A 26 12.28 -8.03 -8.51
C ASP A 26 12.40 -8.72 -7.13
N LEU A 27 11.29 -8.86 -6.38
CA LEU A 27 11.23 -9.63 -5.14
C LEU A 27 11.41 -11.14 -5.38
N ILE A 28 10.78 -11.68 -6.44
CA ILE A 28 10.95 -13.09 -6.85
C ILE A 28 12.40 -13.37 -7.24
N GLU A 29 13.04 -12.47 -7.99
CA GLU A 29 14.46 -12.58 -8.37
C GLU A 29 15.38 -12.61 -7.14
N GLN A 30 14.97 -11.97 -6.04
CA GLN A 30 15.67 -12.00 -4.75
C GLN A 30 15.29 -13.19 -3.86
N ASN A 31 14.50 -14.14 -4.36
CA ASN A 31 13.93 -15.26 -3.60
C ASN A 31 13.08 -14.82 -2.39
N THR A 32 12.49 -13.63 -2.44
CA THR A 32 11.54 -13.16 -1.42
C THR A 32 10.13 -13.63 -1.79
N PRO A 33 9.44 -14.42 -0.95
CA PRO A 33 8.05 -14.77 -1.17
C PRO A 33 7.17 -13.53 -1.38
N VAL A 34 6.45 -13.49 -2.50
CA VAL A 34 5.50 -12.43 -2.83
C VAL A 34 4.14 -13.01 -3.17
N SER A 35 3.09 -12.40 -2.64
CA SER A 35 1.72 -12.57 -3.09
C SER A 35 1.25 -11.27 -3.73
N PHE A 36 0.85 -11.34 -4.99
CA PHE A 36 0.29 -10.22 -5.72
C PHE A 36 -1.01 -10.66 -6.42
N PRO A 37 -2.11 -10.79 -5.65
CA PRO A 37 -3.37 -11.28 -6.19
C PRO A 37 -4.07 -10.23 -7.05
N SER A 38 -4.80 -10.69 -8.06
CA SER A 38 -5.83 -9.86 -8.71
C SER A 38 -7.09 -9.89 -7.84
N LEU A 39 -7.45 -8.74 -7.27
CA LEU A 39 -8.65 -8.59 -6.46
C LEU A 39 -9.92 -8.75 -7.33
N PRO A 40 -11.03 -9.27 -6.76
CA PRO A 40 -12.26 -9.52 -7.51
C PRO A 40 -12.89 -8.23 -8.02
N ASN A 41 -13.53 -8.27 -9.19
CA ASN A 41 -14.27 -7.13 -9.77
C ASN A 41 -13.46 -5.82 -9.78
N ARG A 42 -12.17 -5.88 -10.15
CA ARG A 42 -11.23 -4.75 -10.02
C ARG A 42 -11.64 -3.46 -10.72
N ASP A 43 -12.47 -3.52 -11.76
CA ASP A 43 -12.99 -2.36 -12.49
C ASP A 43 -14.23 -1.74 -11.84
N ASN A 44 -14.94 -2.48 -10.99
CA ASN A 44 -16.09 -2.03 -10.21
C ASN A 44 -16.06 -2.67 -8.81
N PRO A 45 -15.08 -2.29 -7.99
CA PRO A 45 -14.78 -3.00 -6.75
C PRO A 45 -15.85 -2.80 -5.70
N ASN A 46 -16.11 -3.87 -4.93
CA ASN A 46 -16.94 -3.83 -3.75
C ASN A 46 -16.08 -4.02 -2.49
N LEU A 47 -16.26 -3.14 -1.51
CA LEU A 47 -15.47 -3.15 -0.28
C LEU A 47 -15.54 -4.50 0.45
N ASN A 48 -16.73 -5.07 0.61
CA ASN A 48 -16.91 -6.31 1.38
C ASN A 48 -16.29 -7.51 0.66
N GLU A 49 -16.39 -7.56 -0.67
CA GLU A 49 -15.73 -8.59 -1.48
C GLU A 49 -14.20 -8.51 -1.35
N TRP A 50 -13.65 -7.29 -1.46
CA TRP A 50 -12.21 -7.05 -1.32
C TRP A 50 -11.73 -7.39 0.10
N LYS A 51 -12.47 -7.00 1.14
CA LYS A 51 -12.16 -7.34 2.54
C LYS A 51 -12.13 -8.85 2.75
N ALA A 52 -13.16 -9.55 2.28
CA ALA A 52 -13.24 -11.01 2.41
C ALA A 52 -12.11 -11.72 1.67
N TYR A 53 -11.72 -11.23 0.49
CA TYR A 53 -10.60 -11.77 -0.27
C TYR A 53 -9.27 -11.57 0.47
N VAL A 54 -8.97 -10.32 0.86
CA VAL A 54 -7.69 -9.99 1.49
C VAL A 54 -7.52 -10.67 2.85
N LYS A 55 -8.58 -10.83 3.65
CA LYS A 55 -8.50 -11.61 4.90
C LYS A 55 -8.06 -13.05 4.66
N LYS A 56 -8.67 -13.73 3.69
CA LYS A 56 -8.28 -15.11 3.32
C LYS A 56 -6.85 -15.18 2.83
N GLU A 57 -6.41 -14.20 2.04
CA GLU A 57 -5.04 -14.13 1.55
C GLU A 57 -4.05 -13.91 2.69
N ILE A 58 -4.35 -13.03 3.65
CA ILE A 58 -3.51 -12.82 4.84
C ILE A 58 -3.40 -14.11 5.67
N GLU A 59 -4.51 -14.81 5.90
CA GLU A 59 -4.51 -16.08 6.64
C GLU A 59 -3.68 -17.18 5.94
N HIS A 60 -3.78 -17.26 4.61
CA HIS A 60 -3.08 -18.25 3.80
C HIS A 60 -1.59 -17.91 3.65
N PHE A 61 -1.29 -16.70 3.19
CA PHE A 61 0.06 -16.25 2.82
C PHE A 61 0.86 -15.74 4.02
N LYS A 62 0.23 -15.33 5.12
CA LYS A 62 0.88 -14.82 6.35
C LYS A 62 1.97 -13.79 6.04
N PRO A 63 1.61 -12.66 5.39
CA PRO A 63 2.58 -11.63 5.03
C PRO A 63 3.24 -11.03 6.28
N THR A 64 4.49 -10.62 6.13
CA THR A 64 5.20 -9.80 7.11
C THR A 64 5.28 -8.35 6.68
N ILE A 65 5.06 -8.08 5.39
CA ILE A 65 5.09 -6.77 4.76
C ILE A 65 3.87 -6.63 3.86
N VAL A 66 3.20 -5.48 3.91
CA VAL A 66 2.11 -5.14 3.00
C VAL A 66 2.42 -3.85 2.23
N VAL A 67 2.14 -3.85 0.93
CA VAL A 67 2.27 -2.68 0.06
C VAL A 67 0.91 -2.40 -0.55
N CYS A 68 0.33 -1.25 -0.23
CA CYS A 68 -0.95 -0.79 -0.76
C CYS A 68 -0.76 0.34 -1.76
N HIS A 69 -1.51 0.30 -2.86
CA HIS A 69 -1.58 1.40 -3.83
C HIS A 69 -3.00 1.94 -3.99
N SER A 70 -3.13 3.27 -4.06
CA SER A 70 -4.39 3.95 -4.38
C SER A 70 -5.56 3.44 -3.53
N LEU A 71 -6.58 2.83 -4.14
CA LEU A 71 -7.77 2.29 -3.48
C LEU A 71 -7.46 1.22 -2.42
N ALA A 72 -6.35 0.47 -2.56
CA ALA A 72 -5.96 -0.52 -1.55
C ALA A 72 -5.58 0.11 -0.20
N ASN A 73 -5.18 1.38 -0.17
CA ASN A 73 -4.95 2.09 1.10
C ASN A 73 -6.24 2.18 1.90
N LEU A 74 -7.35 2.51 1.24
CA LEU A 74 -8.67 2.63 1.85
C LEU A 74 -9.18 1.25 2.29
N LEU A 75 -8.95 0.22 1.45
CA LEU A 75 -9.22 -1.17 1.85
C LEU A 75 -8.51 -1.52 3.16
N TRP A 76 -7.22 -1.18 3.26
CA TRP A 76 -6.42 -1.44 4.46
C TRP A 76 -6.98 -0.73 5.68
N PHE A 77 -7.35 0.55 5.55
CA PHE A 77 -7.96 1.31 6.63
C PHE A 77 -9.25 0.67 7.16
N HIS A 78 -10.11 0.17 6.27
CA HIS A 78 -11.33 -0.58 6.64
C HIS A 78 -11.07 -1.96 7.25
N LEU A 79 -9.86 -2.52 7.09
CA LEU A 79 -9.48 -3.82 7.60
C LEU A 79 -8.76 -3.75 8.95
N CYS A 80 -8.13 -2.61 9.29
CA CYS A 80 -7.29 -2.48 10.48
C CYS A 80 -8.00 -2.94 11.76
N ASP A 81 -9.26 -2.55 11.97
CA ASP A 81 -10.03 -2.93 13.17
C ASP A 81 -10.53 -4.38 13.15
N GLU A 82 -10.41 -5.08 12.02
CA GLU A 82 -10.89 -6.44 11.83
C GLU A 82 -9.77 -7.49 11.71
N LEU A 83 -8.51 -7.05 11.74
CA LEU A 83 -7.34 -7.89 11.62
C LEU A 83 -6.61 -7.97 12.97
N ASP A 84 -6.32 -9.21 13.38
CA ASP A 84 -5.45 -9.49 14.54
C ASP A 84 -4.07 -9.95 14.04
N ILE A 85 -3.33 -9.00 13.46
CA ILE A 85 -1.99 -9.21 12.91
C ILE A 85 -1.05 -8.08 13.33
N ASN A 86 0.25 -8.33 13.28
CA ASN A 86 1.27 -7.31 13.41
C ASN A 86 2.33 -7.51 12.32
N LEU A 87 2.36 -6.61 11.35
CA LEU A 87 3.34 -6.59 10.26
C LEU A 87 4.63 -5.93 10.72
N LYS A 88 5.73 -6.29 10.05
CA LYS A 88 6.99 -5.54 10.19
C LYS A 88 6.92 -4.21 9.46
N LYS A 89 6.34 -4.21 8.26
CA LYS A 89 6.35 -3.05 7.37
C LYS A 89 5.03 -2.87 6.64
N LEU A 90 4.56 -1.63 6.56
CA LEU A 90 3.43 -1.22 5.72
C LEU A 90 3.82 -0.01 4.86
N MET A 91 3.60 -0.12 3.55
CA MET A 91 3.78 0.98 2.61
C MET A 91 2.43 1.40 2.02
N LEU A 92 2.13 2.70 2.10
CA LEU A 92 0.91 3.31 1.57
C LEU A 92 1.26 4.23 0.39
N VAL A 93 1.04 3.77 -0.84
CA VAL A 93 1.43 4.51 -2.06
C VAL A 93 0.23 5.18 -2.71
N ALA A 94 0.37 6.47 -3.03
CA ALA A 94 -0.61 7.30 -3.73
C ALA A 94 -2.03 7.17 -3.16
N PRO A 95 -2.26 7.41 -1.84
CA PRO A 95 -3.60 7.35 -1.27
C PRO A 95 -4.54 8.34 -1.97
N VAL A 96 -5.83 8.02 -2.01
CA VAL A 96 -6.86 8.87 -2.65
C VAL A 96 -7.62 9.66 -1.61
N ARG A 97 -8.01 10.90 -1.94
CA ARG A 97 -8.75 11.78 -1.01
C ARG A 97 -10.13 11.20 -0.69
N ASP A 98 -10.71 11.64 0.41
CA ASP A 98 -12.07 11.26 0.84
C ASP A 98 -13.14 11.96 -0.04
N LYS A 99 -13.17 11.55 -1.30
CA LYS A 99 -14.14 11.97 -2.31
C LYS A 99 -14.55 10.74 -3.09
N GLU A 100 -15.86 10.48 -3.10
CA GLU A 100 -16.43 9.31 -3.76
C GLU A 100 -15.96 9.19 -5.22
N LEU A 101 -15.50 7.98 -5.56
CA LEU A 101 -15.28 7.54 -6.93
C LEU A 101 -16.50 6.72 -7.36
N GLU A 102 -17.06 7.03 -8.52
CA GLU A 102 -18.30 6.40 -8.99
C GLU A 102 -18.22 4.86 -9.03
N GLN A 103 -17.06 4.32 -9.40
CA GLN A 103 -16.80 2.89 -9.50
C GLN A 103 -16.52 2.21 -8.14
N ALA A 104 -16.22 2.98 -7.09
CA ALA A 104 -15.75 2.46 -5.80
C ALA A 104 -16.45 3.11 -4.60
N LYS A 105 -17.72 3.51 -4.75
CA LYS A 105 -18.50 4.22 -3.73
C LYS A 105 -18.48 3.54 -2.37
N THR A 106 -18.50 2.20 -2.34
CA THR A 106 -18.54 1.43 -1.09
C THR A 106 -17.29 1.58 -0.21
N PHE A 107 -16.20 2.17 -0.73
CA PHE A 107 -14.98 2.44 0.03
C PHE A 107 -15.06 3.75 0.82
N PHE A 108 -16.06 4.58 0.56
CA PHE A 108 -16.21 5.91 1.12
C PHE A 108 -17.48 6.02 2.00
N PRO A 109 -17.44 6.85 3.06
CA PRO A 109 -16.21 7.40 3.66
C PRO A 109 -15.34 6.28 4.24
N TYR A 110 -14.04 6.52 4.37
CA TYR A 110 -13.13 5.56 4.99
C TYR A 110 -12.73 5.99 6.41
N PRO A 111 -12.51 5.03 7.33
CA PRO A 111 -12.07 5.35 8.68
C PRO A 111 -10.60 5.80 8.68
N ILE A 112 -10.22 6.56 9.70
CA ILE A 112 -8.80 6.81 10.01
C ILE A 112 -8.44 5.87 11.16
N PRO A 113 -7.75 4.75 10.89
CA PRO A 113 -7.39 3.79 11.94
C PRO A 113 -6.38 4.41 12.91
N THR A 114 -6.50 4.05 14.19
CA THR A 114 -5.53 4.41 15.24
C THR A 114 -4.32 3.47 15.26
N ASP A 115 -4.48 2.26 14.70
CA ASP A 115 -3.47 1.24 14.58
C ASP A 115 -3.50 0.65 13.16
N LEU A 116 -2.43 0.85 12.40
CA LEU A 116 -2.29 0.39 11.02
C LEU A 116 -1.74 -1.04 10.91
N LYS A 117 -1.57 -1.74 12.05
CA LYS A 117 -1.13 -3.13 12.15
C LYS A 117 0.30 -3.37 11.65
N ALA A 118 1.19 -2.40 11.82
CA ALA A 118 2.59 -2.51 11.43
C ALA A 118 3.53 -1.72 12.35
N GLU A 119 4.74 -2.24 12.55
CA GLU A 119 5.81 -1.59 13.31
C GLU A 119 6.40 -0.38 12.56
N GLU A 120 6.74 -0.55 11.28
CA GLU A 120 7.27 0.51 10.42
C GLU A 120 6.28 0.87 9.32
N ILE A 121 5.91 2.14 9.20
CA ILE A 121 4.93 2.60 8.23
C ILE A 121 5.45 3.82 7.46
N ILE A 122 5.34 3.76 6.13
CA ILE A 122 5.65 4.90 5.26
C ILE A 122 4.52 5.15 4.25
N MET A 123 4.19 6.42 4.07
CA MET A 123 3.33 6.89 2.98
C MET A 123 4.18 7.48 1.85
N ALA A 124 3.91 7.11 0.60
CA ALA A 124 4.48 7.74 -0.57
C ALA A 124 3.40 8.51 -1.32
N ALA A 125 3.58 9.82 -1.50
CA ALA A 125 2.66 10.70 -2.21
C ALA A 125 3.42 11.46 -3.31
N SER A 126 2.69 12.07 -4.24
CA SER A 126 3.24 12.84 -5.36
C SER A 126 2.79 14.30 -5.32
N THR A 127 3.63 15.24 -5.80
CA THR A 127 3.29 16.67 -5.83
C THR A 127 2.20 17.04 -6.83
N ASN A 128 1.99 16.22 -7.86
CA ASN A 128 1.03 16.46 -8.94
C ASN A 128 0.02 15.31 -9.10
N ASP A 129 -0.32 14.59 -8.02
CA ASP A 129 -1.34 13.55 -8.03
C ASP A 129 -2.74 14.14 -8.29
N PRO A 130 -3.47 13.71 -9.33
CA PRO A 130 -4.80 14.24 -9.66
C PRO A 130 -5.90 13.82 -8.66
N TYR A 131 -5.65 12.78 -7.87
CA TYR A 131 -6.61 12.21 -6.92
C TYR A 131 -6.40 12.67 -5.48
N MET A 132 -5.22 13.20 -5.14
CA MET A 132 -4.92 13.76 -3.81
C MET A 132 -3.85 14.83 -3.92
N ASN A 133 -4.15 16.06 -3.50
CA ASN A 133 -3.12 17.10 -3.47
C ASN A 133 -2.19 16.95 -2.25
N VAL A 134 -1.07 17.68 -2.26
CA VAL A 134 -0.04 17.61 -1.20
C VAL A 134 -0.59 17.98 0.18
N GLU A 135 -1.47 18.98 0.27
CA GLU A 135 -2.06 19.39 1.55
C GLU A 135 -2.97 18.29 2.13
N GLU A 136 -3.75 17.63 1.28
CA GLU A 136 -4.58 16.49 1.65
C GLU A 136 -3.72 15.30 2.12
N ALA A 137 -2.61 15.03 1.43
CA ALA A 137 -1.65 13.99 1.79
C ALA A 137 -0.99 14.27 3.15
N ILE A 138 -0.49 15.50 3.38
CA ILE A 138 0.08 15.93 4.66
C ILE A 138 -0.96 15.78 5.79
N ARG A 139 -2.21 16.18 5.54
CA ARG A 139 -3.29 16.07 6.52
C ARG A 139 -3.59 14.61 6.87
N LEU A 140 -3.61 13.72 5.88
CA LEU A 140 -3.81 12.29 6.10
C LEU A 140 -2.63 11.69 6.88
N GLN A 141 -1.40 11.98 6.46
CA GLN A 141 -0.18 11.56 7.16
C GLN A 141 -0.19 11.99 8.63
N SER A 142 -0.56 13.24 8.91
CA SER A 142 -0.60 13.79 10.26
C SER A 142 -1.66 13.10 11.13
N LYS A 143 -2.81 12.75 10.55
CA LYS A 143 -3.86 12.00 11.24
C LYS A 143 -3.45 10.55 11.56
N LEU A 144 -2.70 9.92 10.66
CA LEU A 144 -2.19 8.55 10.83
C LEU A 144 -0.92 8.48 11.69
N GLN A 145 -0.23 9.62 11.89
CA GLN A 145 1.02 9.72 12.66
C GLN A 145 2.17 8.86 12.11
N ILE A 146 2.30 8.81 10.79
CA ILE A 146 3.29 7.97 10.08
C ILE A 146 4.34 8.80 9.34
N GLY A 147 5.42 8.16 8.87
CA GLY A 147 6.37 8.81 7.96
C GLY A 147 5.75 9.05 6.57
N MET A 148 6.21 10.07 5.86
CA MET A 148 5.83 10.29 4.46
C MET A 148 7.03 10.71 3.62
N LYS A 149 7.09 10.16 2.40
CA LYS A 149 7.98 10.55 1.33
C LYS A 149 7.16 11.21 0.22
N LEU A 150 7.49 12.46 -0.09
CA LEU A 150 6.90 13.19 -1.21
C LEU A 150 7.80 13.03 -2.44
N LEU A 151 7.22 12.58 -3.55
CA LEU A 151 7.88 12.45 -4.84
C LEU A 151 7.51 13.65 -5.71
N GLU A 152 8.51 14.27 -6.33
CA GLU A 152 8.30 15.40 -7.24
C GLU A 152 7.76 14.91 -8.59
N GLU A 153 6.67 15.52 -9.04
CA GLU A 153 6.03 15.34 -10.34
C GLU A 153 5.76 13.87 -10.74
N ALA A 154 5.40 13.03 -9.75
CA ALA A 154 5.28 11.58 -9.93
C ALA A 154 3.89 11.05 -10.38
N GLY A 155 2.97 11.95 -10.74
CA GLY A 155 1.58 11.67 -11.10
C GLY A 155 0.85 10.88 -10.01
N HIS A 156 0.09 9.86 -10.39
CA HIS A 156 -0.54 8.93 -9.44
C HIS A 156 0.36 7.71 -9.10
N ILE A 157 1.67 7.81 -9.39
CA ILE A 157 2.66 6.74 -9.21
C ILE A 157 2.14 5.46 -9.88
N ASN A 158 1.76 5.57 -11.16
CA ASN A 158 1.28 4.47 -11.98
C ASN A 158 2.07 4.42 -13.30
N ALA A 159 1.86 3.38 -14.10
CA ALA A 159 2.53 3.21 -15.39
C ALA A 159 2.29 4.43 -16.32
N GLU A 160 1.08 4.99 -16.32
CA GLU A 160 0.70 6.16 -17.12
C GLU A 160 1.47 7.43 -16.74
N SER A 161 1.89 7.53 -15.47
CA SER A 161 2.72 8.63 -14.97
C SER A 161 4.22 8.43 -15.24
N GLY A 162 4.60 7.41 -16.02
CA GLY A 162 6.00 7.08 -16.34
C GLY A 162 6.71 6.22 -15.29
N PHE A 163 6.00 5.77 -14.25
CA PHE A 163 6.58 4.90 -13.21
C PHE A 163 6.43 3.43 -13.60
N GLY A 164 7.43 2.93 -14.33
CA GLY A 164 7.62 1.51 -14.59
C GLY A 164 8.31 0.79 -13.42
N LYS A 165 9.37 1.37 -12.84
CA LYS A 165 10.09 0.79 -11.69
C LYS A 165 10.11 1.80 -10.54
N LEU A 166 9.75 1.35 -9.34
CA LEU A 166 9.79 2.16 -8.13
C LEU A 166 10.89 1.62 -7.20
N ASP A 167 12.16 1.90 -7.53
CA ASP A 167 13.33 1.38 -6.82
C ASP A 167 13.28 1.70 -5.32
N CYS A 168 12.79 2.88 -4.94
CA CYS A 168 12.67 3.25 -3.54
C CYS A 168 11.71 2.37 -2.73
N ALA A 169 10.73 1.72 -3.36
CA ALA A 169 9.86 0.77 -2.68
C ALA A 169 10.61 -0.53 -2.37
N LEU A 170 11.36 -1.05 -3.34
CA LEU A 170 12.20 -2.23 -3.18
C LEU A 170 13.30 -2.00 -2.14
N ASP A 171 13.99 -0.87 -2.21
CA ASP A 171 15.04 -0.51 -1.24
C ASP A 171 14.48 -0.43 0.19
N TRP A 172 13.30 0.17 0.37
CA TRP A 172 12.66 0.29 1.67
C TRP A 172 12.22 -1.06 2.25
N ILE A 173 11.69 -1.96 1.41
CA ILE A 173 11.39 -3.35 1.78
C ILE A 173 12.66 -4.08 2.19
N ASN A 174 13.77 -3.81 1.50
CA ASN A 174 15.03 -4.49 1.74
C ASN A 174 15.81 -3.98 2.93
N ARG A 175 15.64 -2.72 3.32
CA ARG A 175 16.28 -2.13 4.51
C ARG A 175 16.05 -3.00 5.74
N GLU A 176 17.13 -3.39 6.41
CA GLU A 176 17.09 -3.98 7.74
C GLU A 176 17.26 -2.85 8.77
N GLU A 177 16.53 -2.90 9.89
CA GLU A 177 16.81 -2.01 11.00
C GLU A 177 18.07 -2.53 11.70
N GLU A 178 19.20 -1.85 11.52
CA GLU A 178 20.32 -1.99 12.45
C GLU A 178 19.89 -1.33 13.77
N CYS A 179 19.45 -2.14 14.73
CA CYS A 179 19.47 -1.70 16.13
C CYS A 179 20.94 -1.48 16.51
N GLU A 180 21.45 -0.26 16.33
CA GLU A 180 22.59 0.19 17.13
C GLU A 180 22.12 0.21 18.59
N GLU A 181 22.38 -0.89 19.31
CA GLU A 181 22.49 -0.84 20.76
C GLU A 181 23.64 0.11 21.09
N SER A 182 23.33 1.40 21.21
CA SER A 182 24.20 2.36 21.87
C SER A 182 24.27 1.95 23.35
N LYS A 183 25.21 1.04 23.65
CA LYS A 183 25.66 0.78 25.01
C LYS A 183 26.18 2.09 25.58
N SER A 184 25.44 2.68 26.52
CA SER A 184 25.94 3.65 27.49
C SER A 184 25.95 3.01 28.86
#